data_AF-A0AAD1WEK9-F1
#
_entry.id   AF-A0AAD1WEK9-F1
#
_cell.length_a   1.000
_cell.length_b   1.000
_cell.length_c   1.000
_cell.angle_alpha   90.00
_cell.angle_beta   90.00
_cell.angle_gamma   90.00
#
_symmetry.space_group_name_H-M   'P 1'
#
loop_
_entity.id
_entity.type
_entity.pdbx_description
1 polymer ?
#
loop_
_entity_poly.entity_id
_entity_poly.type
_entity_poly.pdbx_seq_one_letter_code
_entity_poly.pdbx_strand_id
1 'polypeptide(L)'
;MADHVATLEHKIATMEARMADAEDRSWRNNLRLRGVPESILPNDLQAYVQGLLRASALDIPTEMFLVEHRVPKPRNLPDSIPRDVLLRAHYFHIKEAVLRASRNSTEPYGTYAKVKILADLSAATLKCRRDFHLVTEELRRTGIRYRWGYPTKLLITKNGELKIINTPDEGTWTLREWGLATDPPPIPPQYTMEIKGSAPTT
;
A
#
# COMPACT_ATOMS: atom_id res chain seq x y z
N MET A 1 36.10 -12.92 -3.78
CA MET A 1 34.82 -13.42 -4.37
C MET A 1 33.61 -12.94 -3.56
N ALA A 2 33.61 -13.05 -2.23
CA ALA A 2 32.51 -12.59 -1.37
C ALA A 2 32.16 -11.08 -1.56
N ASP A 3 33.16 -10.20 -1.60
CA ASP A 3 32.92 -8.75 -1.77
C ASP A 3 32.24 -8.38 -3.10
N HIS A 4 32.53 -9.15 -4.15
CA HIS A 4 31.92 -8.94 -5.46
C HIS A 4 30.46 -9.38 -5.47
N VAL A 5 30.15 -10.52 -4.83
CA VAL A 5 28.77 -11.01 -4.67
C VAL A 5 27.95 -10.00 -3.86
N ALA A 6 28.46 -9.55 -2.71
CA ALA A 6 27.79 -8.54 -1.88
C ALA A 6 27.55 -7.22 -2.64
N THR A 7 28.51 -6.79 -3.47
CA THR A 7 28.35 -5.60 -4.31
C THR A 7 27.26 -5.78 -5.36
N LEU A 8 27.18 -6.97 -5.98
CA LEU A 8 26.14 -7.27 -6.97
C LEU A 8 24.75 -7.36 -6.34
N GLU A 9 24.63 -8.04 -5.21
CA GLU A 9 23.37 -8.13 -4.44
C GLU A 9 22.86 -6.73 -4.07
N HIS A 10 23.75 -5.85 -3.58
CA HIS A 10 23.40 -4.47 -3.26
C HIS A 10 22.90 -3.69 -4.49
N LYS A 11 23.56 -3.86 -5.65
CA LYS A 11 23.13 -3.21 -6.90
C LYS A 11 21.76 -3.73 -7.36
N ILE A 12 21.52 -5.03 -7.29
CA ILE A 12 20.23 -5.64 -7.65
C ILE A 12 19.12 -5.07 -6.76
N ALA A 13 19.30 -5.09 -5.43
CA ALA A 13 18.32 -4.54 -4.49
C ALA A 13 18.04 -3.05 -4.75
N THR A 14 19.08 -2.27 -5.08
CA THR A 14 18.93 -0.85 -5.42
C THR A 14 18.14 -0.65 -6.71
N MET A 15 18.39 -1.47 -7.73
CA MET A 15 17.66 -1.41 -9.00
C MET A 15 16.19 -1.81 -8.83
N GLU A 16 15.91 -2.88 -8.09
CA GLU A 16 14.55 -3.32 -7.78
C GLU A 16 13.76 -2.24 -7.05
N ALA A 17 14.38 -1.58 -6.06
CA ALA A 17 13.76 -0.47 -5.33
C ALA A 17 13.45 0.73 -6.26
N ARG A 18 14.35 1.06 -7.19
CA ARG A 18 14.14 2.14 -8.17
C ARG A 18 13.06 1.79 -9.20
N MET A 19 12.98 0.53 -9.62
CA MET A 19 11.95 0.06 -10.54
C MET A 19 10.56 0.17 -9.89
N ALA A 20 10.42 -0.34 -8.65
CA ALA A 20 9.18 -0.22 -7.89
C ALA A 20 8.77 1.26 -7.72
N ASP A 21 9.74 2.15 -7.50
CA ASP A 21 9.51 3.59 -7.42
C ASP A 21 9.01 4.23 -8.70
N ALA A 22 9.61 3.88 -9.83
CA ALA A 22 9.15 4.35 -11.13
C ALA A 22 7.71 3.88 -11.42
N GLU A 23 7.40 2.62 -11.12
CA GLU A 23 6.05 2.05 -11.28
C GLU A 23 5.03 2.78 -10.39
N ASP A 24 5.29 2.87 -9.09
CA ASP A 24 4.36 3.49 -8.14
C ASP A 24 4.13 4.98 -8.43
N ARG A 25 5.15 5.72 -8.89
CA ARG A 25 4.97 7.11 -9.33
C ARG A 25 4.14 7.23 -10.60
N SER A 26 4.32 6.31 -11.55
CA SER A 26 3.53 6.27 -12.78
C SER A 26 2.05 5.96 -12.49
N TRP A 27 1.80 5.09 -11.51
CA TRP A 27 0.45 4.64 -11.12
C TRP A 27 -0.16 5.43 -9.96
N ARG A 28 0.48 6.51 -9.50
CA ARG A 28 0.04 7.26 -8.30
C ARG A 28 -1.40 7.79 -8.36
N ASN A 29 -1.90 8.03 -9.57
CA ASN A 29 -3.26 8.50 -9.84
C ASN A 29 -4.24 7.36 -10.15
N ASN A 30 -3.75 6.14 -10.24
CA ASN A 30 -4.56 4.98 -10.56
C ASN A 30 -5.28 4.46 -9.31
N LEU A 31 -6.48 3.95 -9.56
CA LEU A 31 -7.37 3.29 -8.62
C LEU A 31 -7.75 1.94 -9.20
N ARG A 32 -7.86 0.95 -8.34
CA ARG A 32 -8.21 -0.42 -8.72
C ARG A 32 -9.54 -0.80 -8.09
N LEU A 33 -10.54 -1.05 -8.92
CA LEU A 33 -11.85 -1.54 -8.48
C LEU A 33 -11.86 -3.06 -8.51
N ARG A 34 -12.05 -3.67 -7.35
CA ARG A 34 -12.15 -5.12 -7.20
C ARG A 34 -13.59 -5.53 -6.93
N GLY A 35 -14.07 -6.57 -7.61
CA GLY A 35 -15.43 -7.10 -7.39
C GLY A 35 -16.49 -6.58 -8.35
N VAL A 36 -16.11 -5.86 -9.41
CA VAL A 36 -17.02 -5.40 -10.47
C VAL A 36 -17.52 -6.61 -11.29
N PRO A 37 -18.84 -6.90 -11.32
CA PRO A 37 -19.36 -8.07 -12.02
C PRO A 37 -18.94 -8.11 -13.50
N GLU A 38 -18.54 -9.28 -14.02
CA GLU A 38 -18.14 -9.45 -15.43
C GLU A 38 -19.29 -9.24 -16.42
N SER A 39 -20.54 -9.28 -15.96
CA SER A 39 -21.72 -8.94 -16.76
C SER A 39 -21.75 -7.48 -17.21
N ILE A 40 -21.01 -6.60 -16.53
CA ILE A 40 -20.87 -5.20 -16.94
C ILE A 40 -19.88 -5.14 -18.10
N LEU A 41 -20.40 -4.84 -19.29
CA LEU A 41 -19.64 -4.73 -20.52
C LEU A 41 -18.75 -3.47 -20.52
N PRO A 42 -17.71 -3.41 -21.37
CA PRO A 42 -16.82 -2.24 -21.45
C PRO A 42 -17.56 -0.93 -21.68
N ASN A 43 -18.61 -0.92 -22.50
CA ASN A 43 -19.39 0.27 -22.83
C ASN A 43 -20.21 0.79 -21.62
N ASP A 44 -20.62 -0.10 -20.73
CA ASP A 44 -21.44 0.24 -19.56
C ASP A 44 -20.60 0.55 -18.33
N LEU A 45 -19.29 0.27 -18.39
CA LEU A 45 -18.39 0.39 -17.26
C LEU A 45 -18.28 1.82 -16.75
N GLN A 46 -18.32 2.81 -17.65
CA GLN A 46 -18.29 4.22 -17.27
C GLN A 46 -19.51 4.62 -16.43
N ALA A 47 -20.71 4.23 -16.86
CA ALA A 47 -21.94 4.49 -16.12
C ALA A 47 -21.95 3.75 -14.77
N TYR A 48 -21.43 2.51 -14.73
CA TYR A 48 -21.31 1.74 -13.49
C TYR A 48 -20.39 2.42 -12.47
N VAL A 49 -19.22 2.90 -12.92
CA VAL A 49 -18.25 3.62 -12.08
C VAL A 49 -18.83 4.94 -11.58
N GLN A 50 -19.56 5.66 -12.43
CA GLN A 50 -20.26 6.87 -12.03
C GLN A 50 -21.27 6.60 -10.90
N GLY A 51 -22.07 5.54 -11.03
CA GLY A 51 -23.01 5.14 -9.98
C GLY A 51 -22.32 4.75 -8.68
N LEU A 52 -21.20 4.00 -8.76
CA LEU A 52 -20.38 3.65 -7.60
C LEU A 52 -19.84 4.89 -6.87
N LEU A 53 -19.28 5.86 -7.61
CA LEU A 53 -18.71 7.08 -7.02
C LEU A 53 -19.79 7.91 -6.33
N ARG A 54 -20.96 8.09 -6.96
CA ARG A 54 -22.11 8.75 -6.34
C ARG A 54 -22.57 8.03 -5.07
N ALA A 55 -22.66 6.70 -5.11
CA ALA A 55 -23.02 5.87 -3.95
C ALA A 55 -21.99 5.95 -2.82
N SER A 56 -20.72 6.25 -3.14
CA SER A 56 -19.66 6.46 -2.15
C SER A 56 -19.69 7.83 -1.45
N ALA A 57 -20.79 8.60 -1.61
CA ALA A 57 -20.98 9.95 -1.08
C ALA A 57 -19.92 10.96 -1.55
N LEU A 58 -19.29 10.67 -2.69
CA LEU A 58 -18.37 11.56 -3.36
C LEU A 58 -19.09 12.18 -4.53
N ASP A 59 -19.45 13.47 -4.41
CA ASP A 59 -20.00 14.25 -5.52
C ASP A 59 -18.87 14.70 -6.47
N ILE A 60 -18.09 13.73 -6.94
CA ILE A 60 -16.98 13.98 -7.85
C ILE A 60 -17.48 13.72 -9.28
N PRO A 61 -17.33 14.70 -10.20
CA PRO A 61 -17.68 14.50 -11.59
C PRO A 61 -16.92 13.30 -12.17
N THR A 62 -17.63 12.40 -12.87
CA THR A 62 -17.02 11.21 -13.48
C THR A 62 -15.96 11.58 -14.51
N GLU A 63 -16.07 12.77 -15.10
CA GLU A 63 -15.10 13.36 -16.03
C GLU A 63 -13.74 13.61 -15.39
N MET A 64 -13.64 13.56 -14.06
CA MET A 64 -12.38 13.58 -13.33
C MET A 64 -11.64 12.23 -13.38
N PHE A 65 -12.24 11.20 -13.97
CA PHE A 65 -11.70 9.86 -14.09
C PHE A 65 -11.74 9.36 -15.53
N LEU A 66 -10.62 8.79 -15.97
CA LEU A 66 -10.57 7.93 -17.13
C LEU A 66 -10.85 6.49 -16.68
N VAL A 67 -11.94 5.91 -17.17
CA VAL A 67 -12.21 4.48 -17.04
C VAL A 67 -11.43 3.77 -18.12
N GLU A 68 -10.41 3.00 -17.74
CA GLU A 68 -9.55 2.37 -18.73
C GLU A 68 -10.13 1.01 -19.16
N HIS A 69 -9.72 -0.08 -18.52
CA HIS A 69 -10.05 -1.43 -18.94
C HIS A 69 -10.02 -2.40 -17.76
N ARG A 70 -10.55 -3.61 -17.99
CA ARG A 70 -10.39 -4.74 -17.08
C ARG A 70 -8.97 -5.29 -17.17
N VAL A 71 -8.28 -5.34 -16.04
CA VAL A 71 -6.92 -5.87 -15.94
C VAL A 71 -6.96 -7.40 -16.10
N PRO A 72 -6.08 -7.99 -16.91
CA PRO A 72 -5.95 -9.44 -16.99
C PRO A 72 -5.74 -10.07 -15.62
N LYS A 73 -6.39 -11.21 -15.39
CA LYS A 73 -6.18 -11.99 -14.17
C LYS A 73 -4.89 -12.82 -14.29
N PRO A 74 -4.10 -12.94 -13.22
CA PRO A 74 -3.08 -13.97 -13.13
C PRO A 74 -3.69 -15.37 -13.36
N ARG A 75 -2.97 -16.26 -14.03
CA ARG A 75 -3.46 -17.62 -14.37
C ARG A 75 -3.81 -18.47 -13.15
N ASN A 76 -3.26 -18.16 -11.99
CA ASN A 76 -3.50 -18.87 -10.74
C ASN A 76 -4.78 -18.41 -10.00
N LEU A 77 -5.46 -17.36 -10.48
CA LEU A 77 -6.74 -16.93 -9.90
C LEU A 77 -7.91 -17.73 -10.52
N PRO A 78 -8.87 -18.21 -9.71
CA PRO A 78 -10.08 -18.84 -10.22
C PRO A 78 -10.86 -17.94 -11.17
N ASP A 79 -11.48 -18.53 -12.20
CA ASP A 79 -12.31 -17.80 -13.16
C ASP A 79 -13.54 -17.15 -12.53
N SER A 80 -14.02 -17.70 -11.41
CA SER A 80 -15.13 -17.15 -10.64
C SER A 80 -14.84 -15.77 -10.02
N ILE A 81 -13.56 -15.40 -9.85
CA ILE A 81 -13.19 -14.07 -9.35
C ILE A 81 -13.26 -13.09 -10.51
N PRO A 82 -14.04 -11.99 -10.45
CA PRO A 82 -14.09 -11.02 -11.53
C PRO A 82 -12.75 -10.30 -11.72
N ARG A 83 -12.42 -9.90 -12.95
CA ARG A 83 -11.25 -9.04 -13.24
C ARG A 83 -11.41 -7.70 -12.54
N ASP A 84 -10.28 -7.22 -12.00
CA ASP A 84 -10.20 -5.86 -11.45
C ASP A 84 -10.31 -4.85 -12.60
N VAL A 85 -10.93 -3.71 -12.34
CA VAL A 85 -11.05 -2.59 -13.28
C VAL A 85 -10.06 -1.50 -12.89
N LEU A 86 -9.29 -1.00 -13.86
CA LEU A 86 -8.38 0.11 -13.66
C LEU A 86 -9.07 1.44 -13.96
N LEU A 87 -8.95 2.38 -13.02
CA LEU A 87 -9.40 3.75 -13.14
C LEU A 87 -8.22 4.68 -12.97
N ARG A 88 -8.16 5.78 -13.73
CA ARG A 88 -7.14 6.81 -13.57
C ARG A 88 -7.78 8.14 -13.26
N ALA A 89 -7.50 8.71 -12.09
CA ALA A 89 -7.92 10.07 -11.77
C ALA A 89 -7.05 11.09 -12.52
N HIS A 90 -7.64 12.19 -12.98
CA HIS A 90 -6.86 13.29 -13.57
C HIS A 90 -5.93 13.94 -12.54
N TYR A 91 -6.38 14.07 -11.29
CA TYR A 91 -5.63 14.70 -10.23
C TYR A 91 -5.40 13.78 -9.04
N PHE A 92 -4.20 13.87 -8.45
CA PHE A 92 -3.81 13.06 -7.29
C PHE A 92 -4.70 13.29 -6.07
N HIS A 93 -5.07 14.54 -5.79
CA HIS A 93 -5.91 14.87 -4.63
C HIS A 93 -7.32 14.26 -4.72
N ILE A 94 -7.87 14.16 -5.94
CA ILE A 94 -9.16 13.49 -6.20
C ILE A 94 -9.04 12.00 -5.86
N LYS A 95 -8.00 11.33 -6.36
CA LYS A 95 -7.73 9.92 -6.04
C LYS A 95 -7.57 9.69 -4.53
N GLU A 96 -6.86 10.56 -3.82
CA GLU A 96 -6.71 10.46 -2.37
C GLU A 96 -8.02 10.70 -1.61
N ALA A 97 -8.86 11.63 -2.09
CA ALA A 97 -10.20 11.84 -1.53
C ALA A 97 -11.07 10.59 -1.67
N VAL A 98 -11.04 9.94 -2.85
CA VAL A 98 -11.76 8.67 -3.09
C VAL A 98 -11.29 7.57 -2.15
N LEU A 99 -9.97 7.37 -2.02
CA LEU A 99 -9.44 6.35 -1.13
C LEU A 99 -9.76 6.63 0.35
N ARG A 100 -9.79 7.90 0.74
CA ARG A 100 -10.15 8.29 2.11
C ARG A 100 -11.62 8.01 2.40
N ALA A 101 -12.52 8.42 1.52
CA ALA A 101 -13.94 8.12 1.64
C ALA A 101 -14.18 6.62 1.67
N SER A 102 -13.48 5.85 0.83
CA SER A 102 -13.61 4.40 0.81
C SER A 102 -13.18 3.72 2.10
N ARG A 103 -12.08 4.18 2.73
CA ARG A 103 -11.61 3.64 4.02
C ARG A 103 -12.51 4.01 5.20
N ASN A 104 -13.14 5.18 5.15
CA ASN A 104 -13.98 5.69 6.22
C ASN A 104 -15.45 5.24 6.10
N SER A 105 -15.82 4.69 4.94
CA SER A 105 -17.15 4.18 4.69
C SER A 105 -17.39 2.93 5.55
N THR A 106 -18.33 3.04 6.49
CA THR A 106 -18.78 1.94 7.35
C THR A 106 -19.84 1.07 6.67
N GLU A 107 -20.51 1.62 5.66
CA GLU A 107 -21.61 0.97 4.96
C GLU A 107 -21.19 0.53 3.55
N PRO A 108 -21.55 -0.69 3.13
CA PRO A 108 -21.40 -1.09 1.74
C PRO A 108 -22.21 -0.13 0.84
N TYR A 109 -21.67 0.21 -0.32
CA TYR A 109 -22.23 1.14 -1.32
C TYR A 109 -23.56 0.67 -1.97
N GLY A 110 -24.58 0.29 -1.19
CA GLY A 110 -25.84 -0.26 -1.67
C GLY A 110 -25.63 -1.42 -2.65
N THR A 111 -26.11 -1.27 -3.89
CA THR A 111 -25.94 -2.24 -4.99
C THR A 111 -24.47 -2.55 -5.29
N TYR A 112 -23.53 -1.67 -4.92
CA TYR A 112 -22.10 -1.83 -5.14
C TYR A 112 -21.35 -2.39 -3.92
N ALA A 113 -22.06 -2.99 -2.94
CA ALA A 113 -21.51 -3.54 -1.70
C ALA A 113 -20.28 -4.45 -1.87
N LYS A 114 -20.21 -5.18 -2.98
CA LYS A 114 -19.12 -6.13 -3.28
C LYS A 114 -17.87 -5.46 -3.85
N VAL A 115 -17.95 -4.18 -4.21
CA VAL A 115 -16.87 -3.45 -4.87
C VAL A 115 -15.95 -2.81 -3.84
N LYS A 116 -14.64 -3.08 -3.96
CA LYS A 116 -13.59 -2.45 -3.15
C LYS A 116 -12.80 -1.48 -4.00
N ILE A 117 -12.58 -0.27 -3.50
CA ILE A 117 -11.75 0.75 -4.14
C ILE A 117 -10.37 0.73 -3.50
N LEU A 118 -9.34 0.38 -4.27
CA LEU A 118 -7.97 0.19 -3.80
C LEU A 118 -7.01 1.12 -4.53
N ALA A 119 -5.86 1.41 -3.92
CA ALA A 119 -4.75 2.03 -4.63
C ALA A 119 -4.11 0.99 -5.56
N ASP A 120 -3.73 1.42 -6.76
CA ASP A 120 -2.92 0.60 -7.65
C ASP A 120 -1.44 0.76 -7.25
N LEU A 121 -0.81 -0.35 -6.87
CA LEU A 121 0.54 -0.37 -6.29
C LEU A 121 1.36 -1.47 -6.94
N SER A 122 2.67 -1.25 -7.06
CA SER A 122 3.64 -2.20 -7.55
C SER A 122 3.61 -3.51 -6.75
N ALA A 123 3.97 -4.60 -7.42
CA ALA A 123 4.01 -5.92 -6.79
C ALA A 123 4.98 -5.95 -5.59
N ALA A 124 6.11 -5.23 -5.71
CA ALA A 124 7.10 -5.06 -4.66
C ALA A 124 6.51 -4.32 -3.44
N THR A 125 5.82 -3.19 -3.67
CA THR A 125 5.15 -2.44 -2.59
C THR A 125 4.05 -3.27 -1.93
N LEU A 126 3.24 -4.00 -2.71
CA LEU A 126 2.23 -4.90 -2.16
C LEU A 126 2.84 -6.05 -1.35
N LYS A 127 3.98 -6.60 -1.78
CA LYS A 127 4.73 -7.61 -1.01
C LYS A 127 5.20 -7.05 0.31
N CYS A 128 5.88 -5.90 0.31
CA CYS A 128 6.34 -5.27 1.53
C CYS A 128 5.17 -4.99 2.50
N ARG A 129 4.04 -4.46 2.01
CA ARG A 129 2.85 -4.26 2.87
C ARG A 129 2.27 -5.55 3.44
N ARG A 130 2.36 -6.69 2.73
CA ARG A 130 1.98 -8.00 3.26
C ARG A 130 2.95 -8.46 4.34
N ASP A 131 4.24 -8.22 4.18
CA ASP A 131 5.25 -8.61 5.17
C ASP A 131 5.04 -7.84 6.50
N PHE A 132 4.49 -6.62 6.44
CA PHE A 132 4.07 -5.84 7.61
C PHE A 132 2.70 -6.24 8.21
N HIS A 133 2.04 -7.31 7.72
CA HIS A 133 0.68 -7.67 8.10
C HIS A 133 0.49 -7.73 9.63
N LEU A 134 1.31 -8.52 10.32
CA LEU A 134 1.24 -8.72 11.77
C LEU A 134 1.37 -7.39 12.53
N VAL A 135 2.32 -6.55 12.13
CA VAL A 135 2.53 -5.23 12.75
C VAL A 135 1.30 -4.36 12.57
N THR A 136 0.77 -4.29 11.34
CA THR A 136 -0.39 -3.43 11.05
C THR A 136 -1.70 -3.94 11.65
N GLU A 137 -1.84 -5.25 11.81
CA GLU A 137 -2.97 -5.87 12.50
C GLU A 137 -2.98 -5.47 13.97
N GLU A 138 -1.84 -5.58 14.65
CA GLU A 138 -1.71 -5.22 16.05
C GLU A 138 -1.95 -3.72 16.28
N LEU A 139 -1.45 -2.86 15.39
CA LEU A 139 -1.75 -1.41 15.43
C LEU A 139 -3.25 -1.12 15.27
N ARG A 140 -3.97 -1.83 14.39
CA ARG A 140 -5.42 -1.68 14.26
C ARG A 140 -6.15 -2.17 15.52
N ARG A 141 -5.74 -3.32 16.07
CA ARG A 141 -6.31 -3.92 17.28
C ARG A 141 -6.22 -2.98 18.48
N THR A 142 -5.10 -2.25 18.59
CA THR A 142 -4.80 -1.32 19.68
C THR A 142 -5.28 0.12 19.41
N GLY A 143 -5.86 0.39 18.24
CA GLY A 143 -6.33 1.72 17.86
C GLY A 143 -5.21 2.72 17.58
N ILE A 144 -3.96 2.27 17.41
CA ILE A 144 -2.83 3.14 17.11
C ILE A 144 -2.88 3.52 15.62
N ARG A 145 -2.92 4.83 15.36
CA ARG A 145 -2.94 5.35 14.00
C ARG A 145 -1.56 5.18 13.35
N TYR A 146 -1.57 4.64 12.13
CA TYR A 146 -0.40 4.55 11.28
C TYR A 146 -0.71 5.04 9.86
N ARG A 147 0.34 5.36 9.11
CA ARG A 147 0.30 5.71 7.68
C ARG A 147 1.40 4.98 6.93
N TRP A 148 1.17 4.75 5.65
CA TRP A 148 2.21 4.26 4.75
C TRP A 148 3.02 5.42 4.21
N GLY A 149 4.34 5.34 4.33
CA GLY A 149 5.31 6.23 3.69
C GLY A 149 5.87 5.66 2.41
N TYR A 150 6.62 6.50 1.70
CA TYR A 150 7.30 6.15 0.47
C TYR A 150 8.82 6.43 0.59
N PRO A 151 9.73 5.53 0.14
CA PRO A 151 9.49 4.10 -0.17
C PRO A 151 8.79 3.37 0.98
N THR A 152 8.24 2.17 0.73
CA THR A 152 7.33 1.49 1.68
C THR A 152 7.93 1.40 3.08
N LYS A 153 7.37 2.20 3.99
CA LYS A 153 7.72 2.28 5.41
C LYS A 153 6.47 2.61 6.22
N LEU A 154 6.46 2.26 7.49
CA LEU A 154 5.33 2.49 8.39
C LEU A 154 5.59 3.72 9.25
N LEU A 155 4.72 4.72 9.15
CA LEU A 155 4.74 5.92 9.98
C LEU A 155 3.71 5.74 11.07
N ILE A 156 4.16 5.54 12.31
CA ILE A 156 3.28 5.30 13.45
C ILE A 156 3.28 6.54 14.33
N THR A 157 2.10 7.03 14.73
CA THR A 157 2.00 8.15 15.65
C THR A 157 1.45 7.65 16.99
N LYS A 158 2.28 7.68 18.03
CA LYS A 158 1.91 7.29 19.40
C LYS A 158 2.32 8.41 20.35
N ASN A 159 1.39 8.85 21.21
CA ASN A 159 1.62 9.91 22.20
C ASN A 159 2.20 11.22 21.63
N GLY A 160 1.85 11.56 20.38
CA GLY A 160 2.37 12.75 19.70
C GLY A 160 3.73 12.58 19.02
N GLU A 161 4.41 11.45 19.23
CA GLU A 161 5.69 11.15 18.60
C GLU A 161 5.51 10.32 17.32
N LEU A 162 6.27 10.65 16.29
CA LEU A 162 6.29 9.93 15.02
C LEU A 162 7.46 8.92 15.03
N LYS A 163 7.15 7.63 14.97
CA LYS A 163 8.13 6.56 14.76
C LYS A 163 8.05 6.06 13.32
N ILE A 164 9.20 5.94 12.66
CA ILE A 164 9.32 5.46 11.28
C ILE A 164 9.91 4.06 11.33
N ILE A 165 9.20 3.09 10.76
CA ILE A 165 9.61 1.68 10.72
C ILE A 165 9.85 1.29 9.27
N ASN A 166 11.06 0.80 8.97
CA ASN A 166 11.46 0.43 7.63
C ASN A 166 11.36 -1.08 7.37
N THR A 167 11.41 -1.91 8.42
CA THR A 167 11.30 -3.37 8.29
C THR A 167 10.21 -3.96 9.20
N PRO A 168 9.61 -5.11 8.83
CA PRO A 168 8.67 -5.81 9.70
C PRO A 168 9.28 -6.20 11.07
N ASP A 169 10.57 -6.55 11.09
CA ASP A 169 11.29 -6.91 12.33
C ASP A 169 11.38 -5.72 13.29
N GLU A 170 11.74 -4.54 12.77
CA GLU A 170 11.77 -3.29 13.53
C GLU A 170 10.37 -2.93 14.07
N GLY A 171 9.33 -3.21 13.29
CA GLY A 171 7.95 -3.02 13.70
C GLY A 171 7.55 -3.95 14.84
N THR A 172 7.93 -5.22 14.73
CA THR A 172 7.67 -6.25 15.77
C THR A 172 8.40 -5.90 17.06
N TRP A 173 9.65 -5.45 16.98
CA TRP A 173 10.41 -4.97 18.12
C TRP A 173 9.74 -3.75 18.79
N THR A 174 9.35 -2.77 17.99
CA THR A 174 8.67 -1.56 18.46
C THR A 174 7.36 -1.88 19.18
N LEU A 175 6.57 -2.83 18.69
CA LEU A 175 5.34 -3.26 19.35
C LEU A 175 5.62 -3.86 20.73
N ARG A 176 6.74 -4.57 20.92
CA ARG A 176 7.12 -5.10 22.24
C ARG A 176 7.62 -4.05 23.21
N GLU A 177 8.42 -3.10 22.74
CA GLU A 177 8.81 -1.93 23.55
C GLU A 177 7.56 -1.21 24.09
N TRP A 178 6.46 -1.29 23.35
CA TRP A 178 5.17 -0.73 23.71
C TRP A 178 4.25 -1.67 24.50
N GLY A 179 4.68 -2.90 24.79
CA GLY A 179 3.89 -3.91 25.52
C GLY A 179 2.73 -4.49 24.73
N LEU A 180 2.80 -4.49 23.38
CA LEU A 180 1.69 -4.86 22.49
C LEU A 180 1.86 -6.23 21.80
N ALA A 181 3.00 -6.91 21.91
CA ALA A 181 3.24 -8.22 21.26
C ALA A 181 3.87 -9.25 22.21
N THR A 182 3.47 -10.53 22.10
CA THR A 182 3.73 -11.61 23.09
C THR A 182 4.68 -12.74 22.68
N ASP A 183 5.06 -12.91 21.41
CA ASP A 183 6.02 -13.97 21.00
C ASP A 183 7.49 -13.54 21.18
N PRO A 184 8.51 -14.43 21.24
CA PRO A 184 9.95 -14.09 21.31
C PRO A 184 10.55 -13.76 19.92
N PRO A 185 11.64 -12.96 19.79
CA PRO A 185 12.07 -12.42 18.50
C PRO A 185 13.20 -13.27 17.89
N PRO A 186 13.40 -13.28 16.56
CA PRO A 186 14.73 -13.46 16.01
C PRO A 186 15.65 -12.35 16.53
N ILE A 187 16.90 -12.68 16.82
CA ILE A 187 17.93 -11.76 17.34
C ILE A 187 17.89 -10.42 16.57
N PRO A 188 17.90 -9.26 17.24
CA PRO A 188 17.84 -7.97 16.56
C PRO A 188 18.96 -7.86 15.52
N PRO A 189 18.68 -7.36 14.30
CA PRO A 189 19.75 -7.05 13.35
C PRO A 189 20.70 -6.05 14.02
N GLN A 190 21.97 -6.43 14.14
CA GLN A 190 23.01 -5.56 14.67
C GLN A 190 23.08 -4.33 13.77
N TYR A 191 22.55 -3.20 14.25
CA TYR A 191 22.75 -1.94 13.59
C TYR A 191 24.18 -1.48 13.91
N THR A 192 25.09 -1.62 12.95
CA THR A 192 26.32 -0.82 12.92
C THR A 192 25.90 0.64 12.76
N MET A 193 25.71 1.34 13.87
CA MET A 193 26.04 2.76 13.91
C MET A 193 27.54 2.82 13.64
N GLU A 194 27.93 3.19 12.42
CA GLU A 194 29.24 3.77 12.20
C GLU A 194 29.30 5.04 13.06
N ILE A 195 29.84 4.88 14.28
CA ILE A 195 30.32 6.00 15.07
C ILE A 195 31.46 6.58 14.24
N LYS A 196 31.17 7.65 13.48
CA LYS A 196 32.22 8.48 12.90
C LYS A 196 33.18 8.86 14.03
N GLY A 197 34.42 8.41 13.89
CA GLY A 197 35.46 8.56 14.88
C GLY A 197 35.57 10.00 15.37
N SER A 198 35.54 10.14 16.69
CA SER A 198 36.17 11.28 17.36
C SER A 198 37.67 11.20 17.04
N ALA A 199 38.19 12.19 16.33
CA ALA A 199 39.62 12.41 16.26
C ALA A 199 40.15 12.75 17.67
N PRO A 200 41.33 12.24 18.07
CA PRO A 200 41.99 12.72 19.28
C PRO A 200 42.63 14.09 19.00
N THR A 201 42.21 15.10 19.76
CA THR A 201 42.93 16.37 19.85
C THR A 201 44.17 16.12 20.72
N THR A 202 45.35 16.15 20.10
CA THR A 202 46.62 16.39 20.77
C THR A 202 46.99 17.86 20.57
#